data_AF-A0A367KSF2-F1
#
_entry.id   AF-A0A367KSF2-F1
#
_cell.length_a   1.000
_cell.length_b   1.000
_cell.length_c   1.000
_cell.angle_alpha   90.00
_cell.angle_beta   90.00
_cell.angle_gamma   90.00
#
_symmetry.space_group_name_H-M   'P 1'
#
loop_
_entity.id
_entity.type
_entity.pdbx_description
1 polymer ?
#
loop_
_entity_poly.entity_id
_entity_poly.type
_entity_poly.pdbx_seq_one_letter_code
_entity_poly.pdbx_strand_id
1 'polypeptide(L)'
;MGGPQLEVVKFGFYVFFPVGTMLYFGGPGFYDTFVKGIKFWPDYEKTYQPPTSPEDLKVSLEKFKAEREERWRQAAAQKKE
;
A
#
# COMPACT_ATOMS: atom_id res chain seq x y z
N MET A 1 -26.75 -42.38 -10.08
CA MET A 1 -25.43 -41.82 -10.44
C MET A 1 -25.50 -41.47 -11.93
N GLY A 2 -25.26 -40.21 -12.27
CA GLY A 2 -25.37 -39.74 -13.66
C GLY A 2 -24.35 -40.45 -14.55
N GLY A 3 -24.77 -40.91 -15.74
CA GLY A 3 -23.95 -41.74 -16.61
C GLY A 3 -22.69 -41.05 -17.15
N PRO A 4 -21.89 -41.75 -17.99
CA PRO A 4 -20.55 -41.33 -18.44
C PRO A 4 -20.48 -39.92 -19.03
N GLN A 5 -21.56 -39.41 -19.61
CA GLN A 5 -21.64 -38.05 -20.16
C GLN A 5 -21.48 -36.96 -19.09
N LEU A 6 -21.97 -37.18 -17.87
CA LEU A 6 -21.83 -36.23 -16.77
C LEU A 6 -20.40 -36.19 -16.23
N GLU A 7 -19.67 -37.29 -16.32
CA GLU A 7 -18.26 -37.35 -15.92
C GLU A 7 -17.38 -36.55 -16.88
N VAL A 8 -17.65 -36.61 -18.19
CA VAL A 8 -16.93 -35.82 -19.21
C VAL A 8 -17.14 -34.32 -19.03
N VAL A 9 -18.38 -33.88 -18.74
CA VAL A 9 -18.68 -32.46 -18.48
C VAL A 9 -17.95 -31.97 -17.23
N LYS A 10 -17.97 -32.76 -16.15
CA LYS A 10 -17.24 -32.43 -14.91
C LYS A 10 -15.74 -32.33 -15.14
N PHE A 11 -15.17 -33.28 -15.86
CA PHE A 11 -13.75 -33.26 -16.21
C PHE A 11 -13.38 -32.03 -17.03
N GLY A 12 -14.18 -31.71 -18.06
CA GLY A 12 -14.01 -30.49 -18.85
C GLY A 12 -14.05 -29.24 -17.97
N PHE A 13 -15.03 -29.14 -17.07
CA PHE A 13 -15.10 -28.01 -16.13
C PHE A 13 -13.86 -27.92 -15.23
N TYR A 14 -13.42 -29.03 -14.63
CA TYR A 14 -12.25 -29.03 -13.75
C TYR A 14 -10.94 -28.67 -14.45
N VAL A 15 -10.83 -28.89 -15.76
CA VAL A 15 -9.63 -28.51 -16.52
C VAL A 15 -9.76 -27.09 -17.07
N PHE A 16 -10.84 -26.77 -17.77
CA PHE A 16 -10.98 -25.49 -18.46
C PHE A 16 -11.30 -24.33 -17.53
N PHE A 17 -12.01 -24.56 -16.43
CA PHE A 17 -12.33 -23.50 -15.47
C PHE A 17 -11.07 -22.87 -14.84
N PRO A 18 -10.14 -23.63 -14.22
CA PRO A 18 -8.93 -23.04 -13.64
C PRO A 18 -8.00 -22.47 -14.71
N VAL A 19 -7.87 -23.11 -15.89
CA VAL A 19 -7.04 -22.59 -16.98
C VAL A 19 -7.59 -21.26 -17.52
N GLY A 20 -8.90 -21.18 -17.76
CA GLY A 20 -9.55 -19.93 -18.20
C GLY A 20 -9.46 -18.82 -17.16
N THR A 21 -9.63 -19.17 -15.88
CA THR A 21 -9.44 -18.24 -14.75
C THR A 21 -8.01 -17.68 -14.75
N MET A 22 -7.00 -18.54 -14.90
CA MET A 22 -5.59 -18.12 -14.95
C MET A 22 -5.31 -17.22 -16.16
N LEU A 23 -5.84 -17.52 -17.35
CA LEU A 23 -5.63 -16.69 -18.53
C LEU A 23 -6.32 -15.32 -18.43
N TYR A 24 -7.50 -15.27 -17.82
CA TYR A 24 -8.23 -14.03 -17.63
C TYR A 24 -7.56 -13.14 -16.59
N PHE A 25 -7.34 -13.65 -15.37
CA PHE A 25 -6.77 -12.86 -14.26
C PHE A 25 -5.25 -12.69 -14.36
N GLY A 26 -4.55 -13.67 -14.92
CA GLY A 26 -3.09 -13.63 -15.11
C GLY A 26 -2.65 -12.97 -16.42
N GLY A 27 -3.59 -12.61 -17.29
CA GLY A 27 -3.28 -11.92 -18.54
C GLY A 27 -2.83 -10.47 -18.31
N PRO A 28 -2.00 -9.90 -19.21
CA PRO A 28 -1.51 -8.53 -19.07
C PRO A 28 -2.64 -7.49 -19.05
N GLY A 29 -3.75 -7.74 -19.77
CA GLY A 29 -4.89 -6.82 -19.80
C GLY A 29 -5.60 -6.66 -18.46
N PHE A 30 -5.70 -7.73 -17.66
CA PHE A 30 -6.27 -7.63 -16.31
C PHE A 30 -5.36 -6.81 -15.39
N TYR A 31 -4.04 -7.06 -15.47
CA TYR A 31 -3.05 -6.30 -14.71
C TYR A 31 -3.10 -4.80 -15.03
N ASP A 32 -3.07 -4.44 -16.32
CA ASP A 32 -3.09 -3.04 -16.75
C ASP A 32 -4.39 -2.32 -16.36
N THR A 33 -5.53 -3.02 -16.42
CA THR A 33 -6.85 -2.42 -16.13
C THR A 33 -7.10 -2.28 -14.63
N PHE A 34 -6.77 -3.29 -13.84
CA PHE A 34 -7.22 -3.37 -12.44
C PHE A 34 -6.11 -3.22 -11.41
N VAL A 35 -4.87 -3.62 -11.71
CA VAL A 35 -3.79 -3.68 -10.71
C VAL A 35 -2.87 -2.46 -10.81
N LYS A 36 -2.45 -2.11 -12.03
CA LYS A 36 -1.43 -1.06 -12.28
C LYS A 36 -1.83 0.32 -11.77
N GLY A 37 -3.13 0.64 -11.83
CA GLY A 37 -3.67 1.92 -11.36
C GLY A 37 -3.86 2.01 -9.85
N ILE A 38 -3.67 0.92 -9.10
CA ILE A 38 -3.86 0.92 -7.65
C ILE A 38 -2.67 1.64 -7.01
N LYS A 39 -2.94 2.87 -6.57
CA LYS A 39 -1.99 3.66 -5.81
C LYS A 39 -1.99 3.23 -4.35
N PHE A 40 -1.19 2.21 -4.04
CA PHE A 40 -1.08 1.68 -2.68
C PHE A 40 -0.39 2.65 -1.73
N TRP A 41 0.60 3.39 -2.22
CA TRP A 41 1.40 4.33 -1.42
C TRP A 41 0.97 5.78 -1.67
N PRO A 42 0.97 6.64 -0.64
CA PRO A 42 0.74 8.07 -0.83
C PRO A 42 1.79 8.66 -1.77
N ASP A 43 1.46 9.81 -2.38
CA ASP A 43 2.42 10.56 -3.18
C ASP A 43 3.68 10.85 -2.37
N TYR A 44 4.85 10.67 -2.98
CA TYR A 44 6.13 11.01 -2.35
C TYR A 44 6.16 12.49 -1.91
N GLU A 45 5.53 13.37 -2.69
CA GLU A 45 5.40 14.80 -2.37
C GLU A 45 4.53 15.08 -1.15
N LYS A 46 3.56 14.21 -0.84
CA LYS A 46 2.70 14.35 0.34
C LYS A 46 3.31 13.73 1.60
N THR A 47 4.37 12.97 1.43
CA THR A 47 5.04 12.27 2.53
C THR A 47 6.13 13.17 3.10
N TYR A 48 6.42 13.02 4.39
CA TYR A 48 7.56 13.69 5.00
C TYR A 48 8.85 13.26 4.29
N GLN A 49 9.58 14.24 3.74
CA GLN A 49 10.87 14.02 3.09
C GLN A 49 11.98 14.25 4.11
N PRO A 50 12.75 13.20 4.48
CA PRO A 50 13.87 13.36 5.39
C PRO A 50 14.95 14.26 4.78
N PRO A 51 15.61 15.10 5.60
CA PRO A 51 16.74 15.90 5.13
C PRO A 51 17.87 14.98 4.66
N THR A 52 18.36 15.20 3.44
CA THR A 52 19.43 14.38 2.83
C THR A 52 20.80 15.05 2.90
N SER A 53 20.86 16.37 3.00
CA SER A 53 22.13 17.10 3.09
C SER A 53 22.55 17.34 4.55
N PRO A 54 23.87 17.49 4.82
CA PRO A 54 24.36 17.81 6.17
C PRO A 54 23.87 19.15 6.71
N GLU A 55 23.58 20.11 5.83
CA GLU A 55 23.06 21.43 6.19
C GLU A 55 21.59 21.34 6.59
N ASP A 56 20.77 20.65 5.78
CA ASP A 56 19.35 20.42 6.07
C ASP A 56 19.15 19.62 7.37
N LEU A 57 20.09 18.71 7.67
CA LEU A 57 20.09 17.95 8.92
C LEU A 57 20.25 18.87 10.14
N LYS A 58 21.15 19.86 10.07
CA LYS A 58 21.34 20.82 11.18
C LYS A 58 20.10 21.67 11.39
N VAL A 59 19.53 22.21 10.31
CA VAL A 59 18.31 23.02 10.35
C VAL A 59 17.13 22.22 10.94
N SER A 60 16.95 20.98 10.47
CA SER A 60 15.88 20.10 10.96
C SER A 60 16.09 19.74 12.45
N LEU A 61 17.33 19.51 12.87
CA LEU A 61 17.68 19.21 14.25
C LEU A 61 17.38 20.40 15.19
N GLU A 62 17.71 21.62 14.77
CA GLU A 62 17.38 22.84 15.52
C GLU A 62 15.86 23.03 15.64
N LYS A 63 15.12 22.82 14.55
CA LYS A 63 13.65 22.85 14.56
C LYS A 63 13.06 21.85 15.56
N PHE A 64 13.54 20.61 15.58
CA PHE A 64 13.05 19.59 16.51
C PHE A 64 13.43 19.84 17.97
N LYS A 65 14.53 20.56 18.23
CA LYS A 65 14.86 21.01 19.58
C LYS A 65 13.89 22.10 20.04
N ALA A 66 13.61 23.10 19.21
CA ALA A 66 12.69 24.17 19.53
C ALA A 66 11.27 23.65 19.80
N GLU A 67 10.74 22.77 18.94
CA GLU A 67 9.40 22.19 19.12
C GLU A 67 9.28 21.40 20.44
N ARG A 68 10.35 20.69 20.81
CA ARG A 68 10.40 19.93 22.07
C ARG A 68 10.35 20.85 23.28
N GLU A 69 11.11 21.95 23.26
CA GLU A 69 11.11 22.93 24.34
C GLU A 69 9.76 23.63 24.48
N GLU A 70 9.11 23.97 23.36
CA GLU A 70 7.76 24.53 23.37
C GLU A 70 6.76 23.55 23.99
N ARG A 71 6.82 22.27 23.60
CA ARG A 71 5.98 21.21 24.17
C ARG A 71 6.18 21.09 25.68
N TRP A 72 7.42 21.16 26.15
CA TRP A 72 7.72 21.14 27.59
C TRP A 72 7.21 22.38 28.32
N ARG A 73 7.33 23.56 27.72
CA ARG A 73 6.78 24.81 28.26
C ARG A 73 5.25 24.75 28.39
N GLN A 74 4.56 24.27 27.35
CA GLN A 74 3.11 24.08 27.36
C GLN A 74 2.69 23.07 28.45
N ALA A 75 3.38 21.94 28.56
CA ALA A 75 3.10 20.94 29.60
C ALA A 75 3.34 21.47 31.02
N ALA A 76 4.34 22.34 31.22
CA ALA A 76 4.61 22.97 32.51
C ALA A 76 3.55 24.05 32.87
N ALA A 77 3.01 24.76 31.88
CA ALA A 77 1.92 25.71 32.08
C ALA A 77 0.60 25.01 32.45
N GLN A 78 0.25 23.92 31.75
CA GLN A 78 -0.93 23.11 32.06
C GLN A 78 -0.90 22.45 33.44
N LYS A 79 0.29 22.21 34.00
CA LYS A 79 0.42 21.68 35.38
C LYS A 79 0.30 22.75 36.47
N LYS A 80 0.33 24.03 36.11
CA LYS A 80 0.23 25.15 37.05
C LYS A 80 -1.19 25.70 37.17
N GLU A 81 -2.05 25.43 36.20
CA GLU A 81 -3.52 25.55 36.31
C GLU A 81 -4.10 24.35 37.07
#